data_AF-A0A3S0R756-F1
#
_entry.id   AF-A0A3S0R756-F1
#
_cell.length_a   1.000
_cell.length_b   1.000
_cell.length_c   1.000
_cell.angle_alpha   90.00
_cell.angle_beta   90.00
_cell.angle_gamma   90.00
#
_symmetry.space_group_name_H-M   'P 1'
#
loop_
_entity.id
_entity.type
_entity.pdbx_description
1 polymer ?
#
loop_
_entity_poly.entity_id
_entity_poly.type
_entity_poly.pdbx_seq_one_letter_code
_entity_poly.pdbx_strand_id
1 'polypeptide(L)' 'MDKDQEVYKTFMEEQIRWCKEQDRILGEIESKLHEMKIIVVFVIDHELASEEFDEFNNQLNKLKREVYALEKQLHSIVH' A
#
# COMPACT_ATOMS: atom_id res chain seq x y z
N MET A 1 -20.57 -35.21 3.09
CA MET A 1 -19.73 -34.50 2.11
C MET A 1 -18.50 -35.33 1.88
N ASP A 2 -18.07 -35.44 0.62
CA ASP A 2 -16.89 -36.22 0.27
C ASP A 2 -15.64 -35.55 0.85
N LYS A 3 -14.67 -36.33 1.34
CA LYS A 3 -13.51 -35.80 2.07
C LYS A 3 -12.69 -34.84 1.19
N ASP A 4 -12.67 -35.10 -0.11
CA ASP A 4 -11.99 -34.28 -1.12
C ASP A 4 -12.70 -32.93 -1.34
N GLN A 5 -14.01 -32.85 -1.15
CA GLN A 5 -14.75 -31.59 -1.23
C GLN A 5 -14.44 -30.66 -0.05
N GLU A 6 -14.23 -31.21 1.15
CA GLU A 6 -13.90 -30.41 2.33
C GLU A 6 -12.47 -29.83 2.24
N VAL A 7 -11.53 -30.63 1.74
CA VAL A 7 -10.15 -30.19 1.47
C VAL A 7 -10.14 -29.09 0.41
N TYR A 8 -10.86 -29.29 -0.70
CA TYR A 8 -10.96 -28.29 -1.77
C TYR A 8 -11.58 -26.97 -1.28
N LYS A 9 -12.66 -27.06 -0.48
CA LYS A 9 -13.29 -25.88 0.11
C LYS A 9 -12.33 -25.11 1.01
N THR A 10 -11.60 -25.82 1.89
CA THR A 10 -10.64 -25.21 2.80
C THR A 10 -9.53 -24.48 2.04
N PHE A 11 -9.00 -25.11 0.98
CA PHE A 11 -8.02 -24.50 0.09
C PHE A 11 -8.57 -23.22 -0.57
N MET A 12 -9.79 -23.25 -1.08
CA MET A 12 -10.41 -22.06 -1.69
C MET A 12 -10.64 -20.93 -0.69
N GLU A 13 -11.02 -21.24 0.56
CA GLU A 13 -11.15 -20.25 1.61
C GLU A 13 -9.80 -19.60 1.98
N GLU A 14 -8.71 -20.37 1.97
CA GLU A 14 -7.35 -19.85 2.14
C GLU A 14 -6.95 -18.92 0.99
N GLN A 15 -7.21 -19.31 -0.26
CA GLN A 15 -6.94 -18.46 -1.43
C GLN A 15 -7.73 -17.15 -1.38
N ILE A 16 -9.00 -17.20 -0.96
CA ILE A 16 -9.81 -15.98 -0.81
C ILE A 16 -9.23 -15.06 0.28
N ARG A 17 -8.83 -15.61 1.43
CA ARG A 17 -8.19 -14.83 2.50
C ARG A 17 -6.90 -14.18 2.01
N TRP A 18 -6.10 -14.94 1.28
CA TRP A 18 -4.85 -14.46 0.69
C TRP A 18 -5.08 -13.30 -0.29
N CYS A 19 -6.00 -13.43 -1.25
CA CYS A 19 -6.33 -12.36 -2.18
C CYS A 19 -6.84 -11.10 -1.47
N LYS A 20 -7.69 -11.26 -0.44
CA LYS A 20 -8.21 -10.12 0.32
C LYS A 20 -7.12 -9.35 1.07
N GLU A 21 -6.12 -10.06 1.59
CA GLU A 21 -5.02 -9.41 2.28
C GLU A 21 -4.10 -8.65 1.31
N GLN A 22 -3.87 -9.20 0.11
CA GLN A 22 -3.15 -8.48 -0.93
C GLN A 22 -3.89 -7.23 -1.38
N ASP A 23 -5.20 -7.33 -1.62
CA ASP A 23 -6.05 -6.21 -2.02
C ASP A 23 -6.02 -5.08 -0.98
N ARG A 24 -6.08 -5.44 0.31
CA ARG A 24 -5.94 -4.48 1.41
C ARG A 24 -4.61 -3.72 1.35
N ILE A 25 -3.50 -4.43 1.18
CA ILE A 25 -2.16 -3.82 1.14
C ILE A 25 -2.01 -2.92 -0.10
N LEU A 26 -2.51 -3.38 -1.25
CA LEU A 26 -2.50 -2.60 -2.49
C LEU A 26 -3.32 -1.31 -2.34
N GLY A 27 -4.50 -1.37 -1.70
CA GLY A 27 -5.30 -0.18 -1.41
C GLY A 27 -4.58 0.82 -0.50
N GLU A 28 -3.82 0.34 0.50
CA GLU A 28 -3.00 1.21 1.35
C GLU A 28 -1.84 1.86 0.59
N ILE A 29 -1.19 1.12 -0.31
CA ILE A 29 -0.15 1.66 -1.20
C ILE A 29 -0.75 2.74 -2.10
N GLU A 30 -1.88 2.47 -2.75
CA GLU A 30 -2.55 3.41 -3.64
C GLU A 30 -2.93 4.70 -2.90
N SER A 31 -3.51 4.59 -1.71
CA SER A 31 -3.86 5.76 -0.89
C SER A 31 -2.64 6.64 -0.59
N LYS A 32 -1.49 6.04 -0.25
CA LYS A 32 -0.26 6.78 0.06
C LYS A 32 0.36 7.42 -1.18
N LEU A 33 0.33 6.73 -2.32
CA LEU A 33 0.78 7.30 -3.60
C LEU A 33 -0.11 8.47 -4.03
N HIS A 34 -1.42 8.39 -3.77
CA HIS A 34 -2.33 9.50 -4.00
C HIS A 34 -2.01 10.71 -3.12
N GLU A 35 -1.71 10.50 -1.84
CA GLU A 35 -1.26 11.55 -0.92
C GLU A 35 0.03 12.21 -1.40
N MET A 36 1.03 11.43 -1.82
CA MET A 36 2.26 11.97 -2.42
C MET A 36 1.96 12.85 -3.64
N LYS A 37 1.05 12.41 -4.51
CA LYS A 37 0.65 13.17 -5.69
C LYS A 37 0.05 14.51 -5.31
N ILE A 38 -0.83 14.54 -4.31
CA ILE A 38 -1.43 15.79 -3.80
C ILE A 38 -0.35 16.75 -3.31
N ILE A 39 0.62 16.26 -2.53
CA ILE A 39 1.73 17.10 -2.03
C ILE A 39 2.54 17.68 -3.19
N VAL A 40 2.93 16.86 -4.17
CA VAL A 40 3.75 17.32 -5.31
C VAL A 40 3.00 18.35 -6.16
N VAL A 41 1.72 18.10 -6.44
CA VAL A 41 0.89 19.07 -7.19
C VAL A 41 0.78 20.39 -6.43
N PHE A 42 0.52 20.34 -5.12
CA PHE A 42 0.46 21.53 -4.28
C PHE A 42 1.77 22.33 -4.31
N VAL A 43 2.91 21.65 -4.15
CA VAL A 43 4.24 22.29 -4.15
C VAL A 43 4.58 22.92 -5.50
N ILE A 44 4.15 22.34 -6.63
CA ILE A 44 4.38 22.90 -7.97
C ILE A 44 3.56 24.18 -8.19
N ASP A 45 2.33 24.22 -7.68
CA ASP A 45 1.39 25.32 -7.91
C ASP A 45 1.62 26.52 -6.98
N HIS A 46 2.50 26.41 -5.97
CA HIS A 46 2.74 27.44 -4.96
C HIS A 46 4.22 27.82 -4.85
N GLU A 47 4.50 29.12 -4.74
CA GLU A 47 5.83 29.62 -4.36
C GLU A 47 6.00 29.43 -2.85
N LEU A 48 6.64 28.34 -2.46
CA LEU A 48 6.87 27.98 -1.06
C LEU A 48 8.19 28.55 -0.52
N ALA A 49 8.21 28.89 0.76
CA ALA A 49 9.44 29.18 1.46
C ALA A 49 10.28 27.88 1.65
N SER A 50 11.60 28.03 1.85
CA SER A 50 12.49 26.88 2.04
C SER A 50 12.06 25.97 3.19
N GLU A 51 11.57 26.54 4.29
CA GLU A 51 11.10 25.77 5.46
C GLU A 51 9.85 24.95 5.15
N GLU A 52 8.92 25.49 4.37
CA GLU A 52 7.70 24.79 3.93
C GLU A 52 8.05 23.67 2.95
N PHE A 53 9.00 23.93 2.04
CA PHE A 53 9.50 22.93 1.10
C PHE A 53 10.16 21.75 1.84
N ASP A 54 10.98 22.02 2.86
CA ASP A 54 11.62 20.99 3.67
C ASP A 54 10.58 20.13 4.41
N GLU A 55 9.51 20.74 4.92
CA GLU A 55 8.41 20.03 5.56
C GLU A 55 7.67 19.09 4.59
N PHE A 56 7.31 19.55 3.40
CA PHE A 56 6.69 18.70 2.38
C PHE A 56 7.63 17.57 1.93
N ASN A 57 8.93 17.84 1.82
CA ASN A 57 9.91 16.82 1.49
C ASN A 57 10.03 15.76 2.60
N ASN A 58 9.96 16.15 3.87
CA ASN A 58 9.91 15.22 5.00
C ASN A 58 8.66 14.33 4.95
N GLN A 59 7.49 14.91 4.65
CA GLN A 59 6.25 14.17 4.47
C GLN A 59 6.34 13.16 3.32
N LEU A 60 6.86 13.57 2.15
CA LEU A 60 7.11 12.67 1.03
C LEU A 60 8.05 11.52 1.39
N ASN A 61 9.13 11.81 2.13
CA ASN A 61 10.08 10.78 2.55
C ASN A 61 9.47 9.79 3.55
N LYS A 62 8.58 10.26 4.44
CA LYS A 62 7.81 9.38 5.33
C LYS A 62 6.89 8.46 4.51
N LEU A 63 6.10 9.01 3.60
CA LEU A 63 5.21 8.23 2.74
C LEU A 63 5.98 7.20 1.91
N LYS A 64 7.17 7.54 1.39
CA LYS A 64 8.02 6.60 0.63
C LYS A 64 8.45 5.40 1.46
N ARG A 65 8.83 5.64 2.72
CA ARG A 65 9.19 4.55 3.65
C ARG A 65 8.01 3.65 3.97
N GLU A 66 6.82 4.23 4.12
CA GLU A 66 5.59 3.47 4.38
C GLU A 66 5.19 2.62 3.17
N VAL A 67 5.23 3.18 1.96
CA VAL A 67 5.01 2.41 0.71
C VAL A 67 6.02 1.26 0.61
N TYR A 68 7.30 1.52 0.84
CA TYR A 68 8.32 0.48 0.79
C TYR A 68 8.10 -0.63 1.84
N ALA A 69 7.60 -0.29 3.03
CA ALA A 69 7.23 -1.28 4.04
C ALA A 69 6.04 -2.13 3.60
N LEU A 70 5.02 -1.53 2.98
CA LEU A 70 3.86 -2.24 2.45
C LEU A 70 4.24 -3.14 1.26
N GLU A 71 5.10 -2.67 0.36
CA GLU A 71 5.63 -3.49 -0.74
C GLU A 71 6.39 -4.72 -0.20
N LYS A 72 7.16 -4.56 0.89
CA LYS A 72 7.80 -5.71 1.56
C LYS A 72 6.78 -6.69 2.14
N GLN A 73 5.72 -6.19 2.77
CA GLN A 73 4.65 -7.03 3.29
C GLN A 73 3.96 -7.80 2.15
N LEU A 74 3.64 -7.12 1.05
CA LEU A 74 3.04 -7.74 -0.13
C LEU A 74 3.91 -8.86 -0.68
N HIS A 75 5.22 -8.62 -0.87
CA HIS A 75 6.15 -9.64 -1.35
C HIS A 75 6.31 -10.80 -0.37
N SER A 76 6.21 -10.57 0.95
CA SER A 76 6.26 -11.65 1.95
C SER A 76 5.02 -12.52 1.96
N ILE A 77 3.89 -12.03 1.47
CA ILE A 77 2.64 -12.79 1.33
C ILE A 77 2.65 -13.63 0.04
N VAL A 78 3.46 -13.26 -0.95
CA VAL A 78 3.56 -13.96 -2.26
C VAL A 78 4.46 -15.21 -2.20
N HIS A 79 5.01 -15.58 -1.04
CA HIS A 79 5.87 -16.76 -0.84
C HIS A 79 5.33 -17.72 0.22
#